data_AF-A0A2R8FCI4-F1
#
_entry.id   AF-A0A2R8FCI4-F1
#
_cell.length_a   1.000
_cell.length_b   1.000
_cell.length_c   1.000
_cell.angle_alpha   90.00
_cell.angle_beta   90.00
_cell.angle_gamma   90.00
#
_symmetry.space_group_name_H-M   'P 1'
#
loop_
_entity.id
_entity.type
_entity.pdbx_description
1 polymer ?
#
loop_
_entity_poly.entity_id
_entity_poly.type
_entity_poly.pdbx_seq_one_letter_code
_entity_poly.pdbx_strand_id
1 'polypeptide(L)'
;MSISTPSSSSLLKSSNLIPERLPSNSSSNQLVIEENPRQACLIKVARMIEPIFIFKTLQKALNPCGCSNPLSCLSINILAFIITVVLLILLLPIRLILTAITYTCMPRSKKIVTPPLRRPSTIEIEQVIIPFDLAMQELLYLDNKPRLFRINPNNLTMMPEPNPVLRRLSAISDQESKKLMQQIPNLCRELEKILKKLGVLTSEWEKMLMYFNDLALEDNSFDDKRAFPALINILIEALTCKAPFFSDQSNIPSLKEKQQAALFIAQSSYTCKPTWAEVMIRALIKLYSRTNQAQNQLLLWVQQFKEETLLNLQDGAANEYESIGQKKTPNYTKSIEIALKQEAEASLQWHILNTIKYFYGEKFGLVTEHLKGNVGYLTLRQTSIHTNEGPEKAQELAVLFESLYLSSGNKLIENVFKAFQKADSETQTLVRDFALDILKEALQLGDTDAHVDIFSKFFVDAETSDLNIMGITYLLYAIGIIEPVQ
;
A
#
# COMPACT_ATOMS: atom_id res chain seq x y z
N MET A 1 40.20 38.11 -3.36
CA MET A 1 39.29 37.35 -4.25
C MET A 1 38.29 36.65 -3.36
N SER A 2 37.09 37.21 -3.26
CA SER A 2 35.98 36.66 -2.50
C SER A 2 35.34 35.53 -3.30
N ILE A 3 35.47 34.29 -2.80
CA ILE A 3 34.75 33.13 -3.35
C ILE A 3 33.28 33.33 -2.97
N SER A 4 32.46 33.72 -3.94
CA SER A 4 31.01 33.75 -3.81
C SER A 4 30.52 32.31 -3.67
N THR A 5 30.09 31.92 -2.47
CA THR A 5 29.30 30.70 -2.27
C THR A 5 28.03 30.80 -3.11
N PRO A 6 27.76 29.86 -4.02
CA PRO A 6 26.53 29.87 -4.80
C PRO A 6 25.33 29.81 -3.85
N SER A 7 24.29 30.59 -4.14
CA SER A 7 23.05 30.57 -3.35
C SER A 7 22.40 29.18 -3.40
N SER A 8 21.74 28.76 -2.31
CA SER A 8 21.05 27.46 -2.16
C SER A 8 20.07 27.14 -3.31
N SER A 9 19.47 28.15 -3.94
CA SER A 9 18.58 27.97 -5.09
C SER A 9 19.30 27.65 -6.41
N SER A 10 20.60 27.98 -6.52
CA SER A 10 21.40 27.79 -7.72
C SER A 10 22.04 26.40 -7.81
N LEU A 11 22.37 25.77 -6.68
CA LEU A 11 22.92 24.41 -6.63
C LEU A 11 21.88 23.34 -7.00
N LEU A 12 20.67 23.42 -6.41
CA LEU A 12 19.54 22.55 -6.74
C LEU A 12 19.11 22.59 -8.22
N LYS A 13 19.33 23.71 -8.90
CA LYS A 13 19.02 23.85 -10.34
C LYS A 13 20.13 23.33 -11.26
N SER A 14 21.36 23.24 -10.75
CA SER A 14 22.54 22.86 -11.54
C SER A 14 22.85 21.36 -11.49
N SER A 15 22.36 20.65 -10.48
CA SER A 15 22.55 19.21 -10.32
C SER A 15 21.30 18.46 -10.78
N ASN A 16 21.47 17.49 -11.69
CA ASN A 16 20.38 16.63 -12.19
C ASN A 16 19.91 15.65 -11.10
N LEU A 17 19.24 16.14 -10.04
CA LEU A 17 18.73 15.31 -8.93
C LEU A 17 17.52 14.47 -9.32
N ILE A 18 16.84 14.83 -10.41
CA ILE A 18 15.74 14.08 -11.01
C ILE A 18 16.24 13.54 -12.35
N PRO A 19 16.12 12.23 -12.62
CA PRO A 19 16.54 11.66 -13.89
C PRO A 19 15.65 12.19 -15.04
N GLU A 20 16.23 12.35 -16.24
CA GLU A 20 15.47 12.78 -17.44
C GLU A 20 14.39 11.78 -17.85
N ARG A 21 14.56 10.50 -17.47
CA ARG A 21 13.57 9.44 -17.63
C ARG A 21 13.53 8.60 -16.36
N LEU A 22 12.33 8.40 -15.82
CA LEU A 22 12.13 7.45 -14.72
C LEU A 22 12.31 6.01 -15.23
N PRO A 23 12.99 5.13 -14.48
CA PRO A 23 13.14 3.72 -14.84
C PRO A 23 11.75 3.06 -14.98
N SER A 24 11.44 2.53 -16.16
CA SER A 24 10.12 1.93 -16.45
C SER A 24 9.94 0.54 -15.84
N ASN A 25 11.03 -0.14 -15.46
CA ASN A 25 11.04 -1.38 -14.70
C ASN A 25 12.23 -1.31 -13.74
N SER A 26 12.08 -1.82 -12.51
CA SER A 26 13.28 -2.11 -11.72
C SER A 26 14.07 -3.18 -12.47
N SER A 27 15.40 -3.09 -12.44
CA SER A 27 16.28 -4.06 -13.09
C SER A 27 16.20 -5.49 -12.47
N SER A 28 15.27 -5.71 -11.54
CA SER A 28 15.05 -6.93 -10.75
C SER A 28 14.57 -8.16 -11.55
N ASN A 29 14.27 -8.08 -12.85
CA ASN A 29 14.12 -9.30 -13.68
C ASN A 29 15.45 -10.08 -13.85
N GLN A 30 16.57 -9.59 -13.30
CA GLN A 30 17.86 -10.29 -13.27
C GLN A 30 18.38 -10.61 -11.86
N LEU A 31 17.62 -10.35 -10.79
CA LEU A 31 18.05 -10.59 -9.41
C LEU A 31 16.98 -11.32 -8.60
N VAL A 32 16.60 -12.52 -9.05
CA VAL A 32 15.91 -13.49 -8.17
C VAL A 32 16.98 -14.16 -7.30
N ILE A 33 17.22 -13.62 -6.12
CA ILE A 33 17.74 -14.42 -5.01
C ILE A 33 16.54 -15.24 -4.52
N GLU A 34 16.46 -16.49 -4.95
CA GLU A 34 15.51 -17.45 -4.40
C GLU A 34 15.89 -17.65 -2.91
N GLU A 35 15.24 -16.91 -2.01
CA GLU A 35 15.40 -17.12 -0.57
C GLU A 35 14.89 -18.52 -0.23
N ASN A 36 15.82 -19.40 0.13
CA ASN A 36 15.48 -20.74 0.58
C ASN A 36 14.61 -20.62 1.86
N PRO A 37 13.39 -21.17 1.93
CA PRO A 37 12.51 -21.03 3.10
C PRO A 37 13.13 -21.58 4.40
N ARG A 38 14.14 -22.46 4.29
CA ARG A 38 14.93 -22.93 5.43
C ARG A 38 15.87 -21.84 5.99
N GLN A 39 16.32 -20.92 5.15
CA GLN A 39 17.22 -19.81 5.50
C GLN A 39 16.48 -18.68 6.24
N ALA A 40 15.27 -18.33 5.82
CA ALA A 40 14.41 -17.39 6.56
C ALA A 40 14.08 -17.92 7.96
N CYS A 41 13.89 -19.24 8.10
CA CYS A 41 13.71 -19.90 9.40
C CYS A 41 14.98 -19.82 10.26
N LEU A 42 16.17 -20.07 9.69
CA LEU A 42 17.45 -19.98 10.40
C LEU A 42 17.80 -18.54 10.83
N ILE A 43 17.51 -17.54 9.99
CA ILE A 43 17.68 -16.11 10.34
C ILE A 43 16.73 -15.72 11.47
N LYS A 44 15.48 -16.20 11.43
CA LYS A 44 14.50 -15.97 12.50
C LYS A 44 14.94 -16.60 13.83
N VAL A 45 15.49 -17.81 13.79
CA VAL A 45 16.05 -18.49 14.97
C VAL A 45 17.30 -17.76 15.48
N ALA A 46 18.17 -17.27 14.59
CA ALA A 46 19.35 -16.50 14.97
C ALA A 46 18.98 -15.16 15.64
N ARG A 47 17.96 -14.45 15.15
CA ARG A 47 17.43 -13.22 15.77
C ARG A 47 16.81 -13.46 17.15
N MET A 48 16.21 -14.63 17.40
CA MET A 48 15.70 -14.99 18.73
C MET A 48 16.81 -15.22 19.77
N ILE A 49 18.06 -15.43 19.33
CA ILE A 49 19.24 -15.63 20.19
C ILE A 49 19.97 -14.29 20.43
N GLU A 50 19.44 -13.17 19.93
CA GLU A 50 20.03 -11.86 20.20
C GLU A 50 19.86 -11.43 21.67
N PRO A 51 20.92 -10.90 22.31
CA PRO A 51 20.87 -10.50 23.70
C PRO A 51 19.76 -9.49 24.03
N ILE A 52 19.46 -8.58 23.10
CA ILE A 52 18.39 -7.58 23.27
C ILE A 52 17.01 -8.25 23.28
N PHE A 53 16.81 -9.25 22.42
CA PHE A 53 15.55 -10.00 22.37
C PHE A 53 15.35 -10.86 23.62
N ILE A 54 16.40 -11.60 24.03
CA ILE A 54 16.39 -12.42 25.26
C ILE A 54 16.11 -11.53 26.48
N PHE A 55 16.78 -10.38 26.59
CA PHE A 55 16.61 -9.45 27.70
C PHE A 55 15.18 -8.90 27.77
N LYS A 56 14.61 -8.43 26.65
CA LYS A 56 13.24 -7.89 26.61
C LYS A 56 12.18 -8.97 26.93
N THR A 57 12.37 -10.19 26.43
CA THR A 57 11.44 -11.30 26.71
C THR A 57 11.52 -11.73 28.17
N LEU A 58 12.72 -11.80 28.77
CA LEU A 58 12.89 -12.08 30.20
C LEU A 58 12.30 -10.97 31.08
N GLN A 59 12.51 -9.71 30.72
CA GLN A 59 11.93 -8.57 31.44
C GLN A 59 10.39 -8.64 31.45
N LYS A 60 9.78 -9.00 30.31
CA LYS A 60 8.33 -9.17 30.18
C LYS A 60 7.80 -10.40 30.94
N ALA A 61 8.58 -11.48 31.01
CA ALA A 61 8.22 -12.69 31.75
C ALA A 61 8.34 -12.51 33.28
N LEU A 62 9.34 -11.75 33.72
CA LEU A 62 9.60 -11.47 35.15
C LEU A 62 8.70 -10.36 35.70
N ASN A 63 8.09 -9.53 34.85
CA ASN A 63 7.13 -8.50 35.26
C ASN A 63 5.91 -8.43 34.30
N PRO A 64 5.01 -9.42 34.34
CA PRO A 64 3.88 -9.51 33.40
C PRO A 64 2.80 -8.44 33.63
N CYS A 65 2.72 -7.85 34.82
CA CYS A 65 1.70 -6.86 35.19
C CYS A 65 2.20 -5.40 35.11
N GLY A 66 3.49 -5.15 34.92
CA GLY A 66 4.05 -3.79 34.78
C GLY A 66 4.01 -2.93 36.04
N CYS A 67 3.50 -3.46 37.16
CA CYS A 67 3.34 -2.74 38.42
C CYS A 67 4.48 -3.13 39.38
N SER A 68 5.57 -2.37 39.40
CA SER A 68 6.70 -2.62 40.32
C SER A 68 7.22 -1.32 40.93
N ASN A 69 7.35 -1.29 42.27
CA ASN A 69 8.07 -0.26 43.01
C ASN A 69 9.50 -0.10 42.45
N PRO A 70 10.13 1.09 42.54
CA PRO A 70 11.43 1.37 41.92
C PRO A 70 12.54 0.41 42.37
N LEU A 71 12.50 -0.06 43.62
CA LEU A 71 13.45 -1.06 44.15
C LEU A 71 13.25 -2.47 43.55
N SER A 72 12.01 -2.89 43.30
CA SER A 72 11.76 -4.20 42.66
C SER A 72 12.07 -4.17 41.16
N CYS A 73 11.83 -3.04 40.49
CA CYS A 73 12.23 -2.85 39.09
C CYS A 73 13.75 -3.00 38.88
N LEU A 74 14.55 -2.40 39.77
CA LEU A 74 16.02 -2.52 39.73
C LEU A 74 16.47 -3.99 39.89
N SER A 75 15.90 -4.69 40.87
CA SER A 75 16.24 -6.10 41.12
C SER A 75 15.87 -7.02 39.95
N ILE A 76 14.72 -6.77 39.29
CA ILE A 76 14.26 -7.53 38.12
C ILE A 76 15.19 -7.28 36.92
N ASN A 77 15.62 -6.04 36.69
CA ASN A 77 16.53 -5.71 35.59
C ASN A 77 17.92 -6.32 35.80
N ILE A 78 18.45 -6.29 37.02
CA ILE A 78 19.72 -6.93 37.36
C ILE A 78 19.62 -8.45 37.16
N LEU A 79 18.53 -9.07 37.63
CA LEU A 79 18.31 -10.50 37.47
C LEU A 79 18.15 -10.90 35.99
N ALA A 80 17.36 -10.13 35.22
CA ALA A 80 17.19 -10.34 33.78
C ALA A 80 18.51 -10.17 33.03
N PHE A 81 19.35 -9.22 33.42
CA PHE A 81 20.67 -9.02 32.85
C PHE A 81 21.60 -10.21 33.13
N ILE A 82 21.68 -10.66 34.38
CA ILE A 82 22.51 -11.82 34.76
C ILE A 82 22.06 -13.07 34.00
N ILE A 83 20.75 -13.34 33.94
CA ILE A 83 20.20 -14.48 33.20
C ILE A 83 20.51 -14.35 31.70
N THR A 84 20.41 -13.16 31.13
CA THR A 84 20.76 -12.91 29.72
C THR A 84 22.23 -13.19 29.44
N VAL A 85 23.13 -12.76 30.33
CA VAL A 85 24.59 -13.01 30.19
C VAL A 85 24.89 -14.51 30.27
N VAL A 86 24.29 -15.22 31.22
CA VAL A 86 24.47 -16.68 31.36
C VAL A 86 23.93 -17.42 30.13
N LEU A 87 22.73 -17.05 29.65
CA LEU A 87 22.17 -17.63 28.43
C LEU A 87 23.02 -17.30 27.20
N LEU A 88 23.60 -16.10 27.12
CA LEU A 88 24.47 -15.72 26.01
C LEU A 88 25.73 -16.61 25.97
N ILE A 89 26.36 -16.87 27.12
CA ILE A 89 27.53 -17.75 27.21
C ILE A 89 27.17 -19.18 26.78
N LEU A 90 26.00 -19.68 27.21
CA LEU A 90 25.52 -21.02 26.85
C LEU A 90 25.11 -21.14 25.38
N LEU A 91 24.53 -20.08 24.81
CA LEU A 91 24.02 -20.05 23.42
C LEU A 91 25.08 -19.59 22.41
N LEU A 92 26.22 -19.05 22.85
CA LEU A 92 27.33 -18.65 21.99
C LEU A 92 27.79 -19.77 21.02
N PRO A 93 28.04 -21.02 21.46
CA PRO A 93 28.42 -22.10 20.53
C PRO A 93 27.33 -22.39 19.50
N ILE A 94 26.05 -22.33 19.88
CA ILE A 94 24.92 -22.53 18.97
C ILE A 94 24.85 -21.38 17.96
N ARG A 95 25.08 -20.14 18.41
CA ARG A 95 25.12 -18.96 17.54
C ARG A 95 26.26 -19.06 16.54
N LEU A 96 27.44 -19.51 16.96
CA LEU A 96 28.59 -19.70 16.06
C LEU A 96 28.31 -20.81 15.04
N ILE A 97 27.70 -21.92 15.46
CA ILE A 97 27.29 -23.01 14.56
C ILE A 97 26.22 -22.54 13.57
N LEU A 98 25.19 -21.83 14.03
CA LEU A 98 24.16 -21.25 13.16
C LEU A 98 24.79 -20.30 12.16
N THR A 99 25.65 -19.38 12.60
CA THR A 99 26.34 -18.42 11.71
C THR A 99 27.21 -19.15 10.68
N ALA A 100 27.94 -20.19 11.09
CA ALA A 100 28.73 -21.03 10.20
C ALA A 100 27.85 -21.75 9.17
N ILE A 101 26.72 -22.33 9.59
CA ILE A 101 25.75 -22.99 8.69
C ILE A 101 25.16 -21.97 7.69
N THR A 102 24.78 -20.78 8.15
CA THR A 102 24.28 -19.70 7.27
C THR A 102 25.32 -19.29 6.23
N TYR A 103 26.61 -19.31 6.60
CA TYR A 103 27.72 -18.98 5.70
C TYR A 103 28.04 -20.11 4.71
N THR A 104 28.00 -21.38 5.15
CA THR A 104 28.33 -22.55 4.32
C THR A 104 27.18 -23.01 3.41
N CYS A 105 25.92 -22.75 3.78
CA CYS A 105 24.74 -23.09 2.99
C CYS A 105 24.31 -21.98 2.03
N MET A 106 25.16 -20.96 1.81
CA MET A 106 24.94 -20.03 0.71
C MET A 106 24.87 -20.82 -0.60
N PRO A 107 23.78 -20.70 -1.38
CA PRO A 107 23.87 -21.05 -2.79
C PRO A 107 25.03 -20.23 -3.36
N ARG A 108 25.96 -20.86 -4.07
CA ARG A 108 26.75 -20.12 -5.06
C ARG A 108 25.70 -19.47 -5.96
N SER A 109 25.49 -18.17 -5.82
CA SER A 109 24.67 -17.41 -6.73
C SER A 109 25.11 -17.81 -8.14
N LYS A 110 24.16 -18.15 -9.01
CA LYS A 110 24.44 -18.09 -10.45
C LYS A 110 24.88 -16.66 -10.68
N LYS A 111 26.19 -16.44 -10.77
CA LYS A 111 26.78 -15.17 -11.20
C LYS A 111 26.23 -14.92 -12.59
N ILE A 112 25.17 -14.13 -12.69
CA ILE A 112 25.06 -13.22 -13.81
C ILE A 112 26.26 -12.31 -13.64
N VAL A 113 27.19 -12.39 -14.59
CA VAL A 113 28.39 -11.58 -14.62
C VAL A 113 27.93 -10.18 -15.01
N THR A 114 27.42 -9.41 -14.05
CA THR A 114 27.55 -7.96 -14.14
C THR A 114 29.04 -7.67 -14.04
N PRO A 115 29.63 -6.92 -14.99
CA PRO A 115 31.00 -6.47 -14.83
C PRO A 115 31.10 -5.74 -13.48
N PRO A 116 32.17 -5.97 -12.70
CA PRO A 116 32.35 -5.26 -11.44
C PRO A 116 32.31 -3.75 -11.71
N LEU A 117 31.48 -3.03 -10.95
CA LEU A 117 31.40 -1.58 -11.03
C LEU A 117 32.81 -1.01 -10.85
N ARG A 118 33.18 -0.05 -11.71
CA ARG A 118 34.47 0.61 -11.58
C ARG A 118 34.40 1.69 -10.50
N ARG A 119 35.54 2.06 -9.95
CA ARG A 119 35.61 3.29 -9.14
C ARG A 119 35.51 4.52 -10.04
N PRO A 120 34.92 5.62 -9.58
CA PRO A 120 34.87 6.87 -10.33
C PRO A 120 36.28 7.46 -10.42
N SER A 121 36.56 8.14 -11.53
CA SER A 121 37.78 8.91 -11.73
C SER A 121 37.75 10.20 -10.90
N THR A 122 38.92 10.81 -10.68
CA THR A 122 39.02 12.10 -9.95
C THR A 122 38.14 13.18 -10.59
N ILE A 123 38.07 13.22 -11.92
CA ILE A 123 37.24 14.19 -12.66
C ILE A 123 35.75 13.96 -12.37
N GLU A 124 35.29 12.71 -12.38
CA GLU A 124 33.89 12.36 -12.06
C GLU A 124 33.54 12.67 -10.61
N ILE A 125 34.47 12.45 -9.68
CA ILE A 125 34.30 12.81 -8.27
C ILE A 125 34.10 14.32 -8.13
N GLU A 126 35.00 15.12 -8.70
CA GLU A 126 35.01 16.57 -8.55
C GLU A 126 33.86 17.27 -9.29
N GLN A 127 33.51 16.79 -10.49
CA GLN A 127 32.56 17.47 -11.37
C GLN A 127 31.12 16.97 -11.26
N VAL A 128 30.92 15.72 -10.81
CA VAL A 128 29.58 15.10 -10.76
C VAL A 128 29.21 14.71 -9.34
N ILE A 129 30.03 13.86 -8.69
CA ILE A 129 29.64 13.24 -7.41
C ILE A 129 29.60 14.26 -6.27
N ILE A 130 30.62 15.10 -6.10
CA ILE A 130 30.65 16.11 -5.03
C ILE A 130 29.50 17.12 -5.20
N PRO A 131 29.26 17.72 -6.38
CA PRO A 131 28.11 18.60 -6.58
C PRO A 131 26.77 17.90 -6.33
N PHE A 132 26.62 16.66 -6.78
CA PHE A 132 25.39 15.88 -6.57
C PHE A 132 25.16 15.56 -5.08
N ASP A 133 26.21 15.18 -4.36
CA ASP A 133 26.18 14.91 -2.92
C ASP A 133 25.75 16.14 -2.11
N LEU A 134 26.32 17.30 -2.44
CA LEU A 134 25.94 18.58 -1.83
C LEU A 134 24.50 18.95 -2.17
N ALA A 135 24.07 18.79 -3.42
CA ALA A 135 22.70 19.09 -3.84
C ALA A 135 21.70 18.12 -3.17
N MET A 136 22.07 16.86 -2.95
CA MET A 136 21.26 15.88 -2.21
C MET A 136 21.15 16.25 -0.73
N GLN A 137 22.26 16.62 -0.10
CA GLN A 137 22.29 17.12 1.28
C GLN A 137 21.41 18.36 1.42
N GLU A 138 21.49 19.31 0.49
CA GLU A 138 20.64 20.49 0.47
C GLU A 138 19.18 20.13 0.24
N LEU A 139 18.85 19.22 -0.69
CA LEU A 139 17.47 18.80 -0.93
C LEU A 139 16.81 18.24 0.33
N LEU A 140 17.52 17.34 1.03
CA LEU A 140 16.96 16.55 2.14
C LEU A 140 17.05 17.26 3.49
N TYR A 141 17.99 18.20 3.65
CA TYR A 141 18.26 18.83 4.93
C TYR A 141 18.28 20.36 4.85
N LEU A 142 17.85 21.00 5.93
CA LEU A 142 17.99 22.43 6.20
C LEU A 142 18.48 22.58 7.64
N ASP A 143 19.60 23.29 7.84
CA ASP A 143 20.24 23.45 9.17
C ASP A 143 20.47 22.11 9.92
N ASN A 144 20.95 21.09 9.20
CA ASN A 144 21.15 19.72 9.70
C ASN A 144 19.88 19.02 10.23
N LYS A 145 18.70 19.52 9.88
CA LYS A 145 17.41 18.88 10.18
C LYS A 145 16.74 18.44 8.88
N PRO A 146 15.90 17.38 8.90
CA PRO A 146 15.11 17.01 7.74
C PRO A 146 14.32 18.21 7.22
N ARG A 147 14.45 18.49 5.92
CA ARG A 147 13.74 19.58 5.26
C ARG A 147 12.25 19.27 5.21
N LEU A 148 11.42 20.31 5.31
CA LEU A 148 9.98 20.19 5.14
C LEU A 148 9.60 20.19 3.67
N PHE A 149 8.65 19.33 3.32
CA PHE A 149 8.09 19.24 1.97
C PHE A 149 6.60 19.55 1.96
N ARG A 150 6.14 20.10 0.84
CA ARG A 150 4.72 20.24 0.50
C ARG A 150 4.40 19.37 -0.71
N ILE A 151 3.11 19.12 -0.94
CA ILE A 151 2.68 18.38 -2.12
C ILE A 151 2.76 19.31 -3.34
N ASN A 152 3.26 18.78 -4.45
CA ASN A 152 3.32 19.52 -5.71
C ASN A 152 1.91 19.62 -6.33
N PRO A 153 1.33 20.82 -6.45
CA PRO A 153 -0.03 20.99 -6.98
C PRO A 153 -0.14 20.59 -8.46
N ASN A 154 0.96 20.60 -9.22
CA ASN A 154 0.94 20.23 -10.64
C ASN A 154 0.78 18.72 -10.86
N ASN A 155 1.00 17.91 -9.82
CA ASN A 155 0.98 16.45 -9.90
C ASN A 155 -0.16 15.83 -9.06
N LEU A 156 -1.19 16.61 -8.73
CA LEU A 156 -2.38 16.13 -8.00
C LEU A 156 -3.09 14.97 -8.72
N THR A 157 -3.09 15.00 -10.06
CA THR A 157 -3.74 14.02 -10.93
C THR A 157 -3.02 12.68 -11.02
N MET A 158 -1.79 12.56 -10.47
CA MET A 158 -1.06 11.29 -10.48
C MET A 158 -1.83 10.22 -9.71
N MET A 159 -2.06 9.09 -10.38
CA MET A 159 -2.78 7.93 -9.87
C MET A 159 -2.03 6.63 -10.18
N PRO A 160 -2.25 5.55 -9.40
CA PRO A 160 -1.69 4.24 -9.74
C PRO A 160 -2.19 3.75 -11.11
N GLU A 161 -1.35 3.00 -11.83
CA GLU A 161 -1.77 2.30 -13.04
C GLU A 161 -2.91 1.31 -12.76
N PRO A 162 -3.88 1.17 -13.69
CA PRO A 162 -5.03 0.31 -13.48
C PRO A 162 -4.59 -1.16 -13.31
N ASN A 163 -4.88 -1.69 -12.13
CA ASN A 163 -4.71 -3.10 -11.78
C ASN A 163 -5.48 -4.00 -12.77
N PRO A 164 -5.01 -5.23 -13.08
CA PRO A 164 -5.75 -6.21 -13.89
C PRO A 164 -7.22 -6.36 -13.50
N VAL A 165 -7.53 -6.28 -12.20
CA VAL A 165 -8.89 -6.29 -11.65
C VAL A 165 -9.70 -5.11 -12.17
N LEU A 166 -9.16 -3.89 -12.13
CA LEU A 166 -9.84 -2.69 -12.63
C LEU A 166 -10.03 -2.75 -14.15
N ARG A 167 -9.03 -3.21 -14.90
CA ARG A 167 -9.15 -3.41 -16.35
C ARG A 167 -10.25 -4.43 -16.67
N ARG A 168 -10.31 -5.53 -15.91
CA ARG A 168 -11.34 -6.56 -16.06
C ARG A 168 -12.72 -6.04 -15.71
N LEU A 169 -12.86 -5.23 -14.65
CA LEU A 169 -14.10 -4.56 -14.27
C LEU A 169 -14.60 -3.64 -15.39
N SER A 170 -13.72 -2.79 -15.93
CA SER A 170 -14.06 -1.86 -17.02
C SER A 170 -14.34 -2.56 -18.35
N ALA A 171 -13.85 -3.79 -18.56
CA ALA A 171 -14.07 -4.56 -19.78
C ALA A 171 -15.39 -5.35 -19.80
N ILE A 172 -16.17 -5.36 -18.70
CA ILE A 172 -17.47 -6.08 -18.67
C ILE A 172 -18.45 -5.38 -19.60
N SER A 173 -18.87 -6.10 -20.65
CA SER A 173 -19.90 -5.63 -21.57
C SER A 173 -21.31 -5.77 -20.99
N ASP A 174 -22.27 -5.01 -21.50
CA ASP A 174 -23.68 -5.13 -21.12
C ASP A 174 -24.26 -6.53 -21.39
N GLN A 175 -23.81 -7.18 -22.47
CA GLN A 175 -24.23 -8.53 -22.81
C GLN A 175 -23.69 -9.55 -21.80
N GLU A 176 -22.43 -9.40 -21.40
CA GLU A 176 -21.81 -10.22 -20.35
C GLU A 176 -22.52 -10.01 -19.01
N SER A 177 -22.77 -8.76 -18.61
CA SER A 177 -23.51 -8.42 -17.39
C SER A 177 -24.89 -9.09 -17.36
N LYS A 178 -25.66 -9.01 -18.45
CA LYS A 178 -26.97 -9.70 -18.58
C LYS A 178 -26.86 -11.21 -18.40
N LYS A 179 -25.81 -11.84 -18.93
CA LYS A 179 -25.57 -13.26 -18.77
C LYS A 179 -25.24 -13.61 -17.31
N LEU A 180 -24.42 -12.81 -16.64
CA LEU A 180 -24.06 -13.01 -15.23
C LEU A 180 -25.27 -12.86 -14.31
N MET A 181 -26.18 -11.92 -14.58
CA MET A 181 -27.45 -11.78 -13.84
C MET A 181 -28.31 -13.06 -13.88
N GLN A 182 -28.32 -13.78 -14.99
CA GLN A 182 -29.05 -15.05 -15.13
C GLN A 182 -28.35 -16.22 -14.42
N GLN A 183 -27.07 -16.06 -14.10
CA GLN A 183 -26.22 -17.10 -13.53
C GLN A 183 -25.98 -16.94 -12.03
N ILE A 184 -26.69 -16.02 -11.36
CA ILE A 184 -26.53 -15.74 -9.91
C ILE A 184 -26.48 -17.01 -9.05
N PRO A 185 -27.40 -17.99 -9.17
CA PRO A 185 -27.35 -19.19 -8.33
C PRO A 185 -26.09 -20.03 -8.57
N ASN A 186 -25.60 -20.06 -9.81
CA ASN A 186 -24.37 -20.78 -10.15
C ASN A 186 -23.14 -20.06 -9.61
N LEU A 187 -23.08 -18.74 -9.78
CA LEU A 187 -22.00 -17.90 -9.24
C LEU A 187 -21.90 -18.04 -7.71
N CYS A 188 -23.03 -17.98 -7.00
CA CYS A 188 -23.04 -18.15 -5.54
C CYS A 188 -22.55 -19.54 -5.12
N ARG A 189 -23.00 -20.61 -5.81
CA ARG A 189 -22.56 -21.99 -5.54
C ARG A 189 -21.07 -22.18 -5.84
N GLU A 190 -20.55 -21.57 -6.89
CA GLU A 190 -19.12 -21.62 -7.22
C GLU A 190 -18.29 -20.87 -6.20
N LEU A 191 -18.69 -19.65 -5.82
CA LEU A 191 -18.02 -18.87 -4.78
C LEU A 191 -18.00 -19.61 -3.45
N GLU A 192 -19.14 -20.19 -3.02
CA GLU A 192 -19.23 -20.99 -1.80
C GLU A 192 -18.24 -22.17 -1.82
N LYS A 193 -18.15 -22.91 -2.93
CA LYS A 193 -17.18 -24.01 -3.10
C LYS A 193 -15.74 -23.52 -2.96
N ILE A 194 -15.41 -22.36 -3.54
CA ILE A 194 -14.07 -21.77 -3.47
C ILE A 194 -13.75 -21.37 -2.03
N LEU A 195 -14.68 -20.68 -1.34
CA LEU A 195 -14.51 -20.28 0.06
C LEU A 195 -14.34 -21.48 0.99
N LYS A 196 -15.10 -22.57 0.78
CA LYS A 196 -14.92 -23.85 1.49
C LYS A 196 -13.54 -24.44 1.23
N LYS A 197 -13.09 -24.49 -0.03
CA LYS A 197 -11.76 -25.01 -0.39
C LYS A 197 -10.63 -24.18 0.22
N LEU A 198 -10.81 -22.87 0.33
CA LEU A 198 -9.88 -21.96 0.99
C LEU A 198 -9.94 -22.04 2.52
N GLY A 199 -10.96 -22.68 3.11
CA GLY A 199 -11.15 -22.75 4.57
C GLY A 199 -11.57 -21.42 5.20
N VAL A 200 -12.27 -20.56 4.45
CA VAL A 200 -12.66 -19.20 4.85
C VAL A 200 -14.16 -18.92 4.68
N LEU A 201 -14.97 -19.96 4.51
CA LEU A 201 -16.43 -19.83 4.59
C LEU A 201 -16.82 -19.58 6.05
N THR A 202 -17.00 -18.33 6.42
CA THR A 202 -17.44 -17.89 7.75
C THR A 202 -18.92 -17.51 7.75
N SER A 203 -19.51 -17.28 8.93
CA SER A 203 -20.89 -16.81 9.06
C SER A 203 -21.14 -15.47 8.34
N GLU A 204 -20.13 -14.61 8.28
CA GLU A 204 -20.15 -13.35 7.53
C GLU A 204 -20.29 -13.61 6.02
N TRP A 205 -19.55 -14.58 5.49
CA TRP A 205 -19.66 -14.98 4.09
C TRP A 205 -21.01 -15.65 3.81
N GLU A 206 -21.53 -16.47 4.70
CA GLU A 206 -22.87 -17.08 4.56
C GLU A 206 -23.95 -16.00 4.45
N LYS A 207 -23.87 -14.94 5.28
CA LYS A 207 -24.76 -13.78 5.19
C LYS A 207 -24.68 -13.08 3.83
N MET A 208 -23.46 -12.84 3.33
CA MET A 208 -23.25 -12.20 2.03
C MET A 208 -23.76 -13.09 0.88
N LEU A 209 -23.47 -14.40 0.92
CA LEU A 209 -23.91 -15.37 -0.08
C LEU A 209 -25.44 -15.51 -0.13
N MET A 210 -26.10 -15.51 1.03
CA MET A 210 -27.57 -15.52 1.10
C MET A 210 -28.15 -14.31 0.37
N TYR A 211 -27.65 -13.11 0.70
CA TYR A 211 -28.06 -11.89 0.02
C TYR A 211 -27.79 -11.94 -1.50
N PHE A 212 -26.61 -12.41 -1.93
CA PHE A 212 -26.30 -12.53 -3.35
C PHE A 212 -27.23 -13.50 -4.07
N ASN A 213 -27.61 -14.59 -3.42
CA ASN A 213 -28.52 -15.57 -4.00
C ASN A 213 -29.94 -14.99 -4.13
N ASP A 214 -30.38 -14.18 -3.17
CA ASP A 214 -31.69 -13.52 -3.21
C ASP A 214 -31.80 -12.49 -4.36
N LEU A 215 -30.69 -11.92 -4.84
CA LEU A 215 -30.67 -11.06 -6.04
C LEU A 215 -31.22 -11.75 -7.30
N ALA A 216 -31.26 -13.09 -7.34
CA ALA A 216 -31.86 -13.83 -8.45
C ALA A 216 -33.38 -13.55 -8.57
N LEU A 217 -34.04 -13.23 -7.45
CA LEU A 217 -35.48 -12.95 -7.36
C LEU A 217 -35.82 -11.49 -7.69
N GLU A 218 -34.82 -10.61 -7.69
CA GLU A 218 -35.00 -9.17 -7.92
C GLU A 218 -35.22 -8.83 -9.40
N ASP A 219 -35.78 -7.65 -9.67
CA ASP A 219 -35.95 -7.16 -11.05
C ASP A 219 -34.59 -6.79 -11.69
N ASN A 220 -34.50 -6.89 -13.02
CA ASN A 220 -33.28 -6.53 -13.75
C ASN A 220 -32.97 -5.02 -13.74
N SER A 221 -33.89 -4.18 -13.27
CA SER A 221 -33.67 -2.77 -12.96
C SER A 221 -33.00 -2.52 -11.61
N PHE A 222 -32.89 -3.55 -10.75
CA PHE A 222 -32.22 -3.40 -9.46
C PHE A 222 -30.70 -3.30 -9.63
N ASP A 223 -30.11 -2.22 -9.13
CA ASP A 223 -28.69 -1.90 -9.31
C ASP A 223 -27.76 -3.00 -8.77
N ASP A 224 -28.10 -3.58 -7.63
CA ASP A 224 -27.29 -4.62 -6.98
C ASP A 224 -27.28 -5.90 -7.83
N LYS A 225 -28.41 -6.21 -8.48
CA LYS A 225 -28.50 -7.34 -9.42
C LYS A 225 -27.62 -7.11 -10.65
N ARG A 226 -27.43 -5.87 -11.11
CA ARG A 226 -26.54 -5.56 -12.23
C ARG A 226 -25.05 -5.60 -11.84
N ALA A 227 -24.73 -5.21 -10.62
CA ALA A 227 -23.34 -4.99 -10.19
C ALA A 227 -22.71 -6.19 -9.48
N PHE A 228 -23.40 -6.84 -8.53
CA PHE A 228 -22.80 -7.92 -7.75
C PHE A 228 -22.45 -9.17 -8.57
N PRO A 229 -23.23 -9.62 -9.56
CA PRO A 229 -22.85 -10.79 -10.35
C PRO A 229 -21.54 -10.58 -11.11
N ALA A 230 -21.31 -9.37 -11.62
CA ALA A 230 -20.04 -8.95 -12.21
C ALA A 230 -18.88 -9.02 -11.19
N LEU A 231 -19.08 -8.46 -10.00
CA LEU A 231 -18.07 -8.48 -8.93
C LEU A 231 -17.78 -9.89 -8.41
N ILE A 232 -18.81 -10.71 -8.21
CA ILE A 232 -18.69 -12.12 -7.78
C ILE A 232 -17.95 -12.92 -8.83
N ASN A 233 -18.27 -12.73 -10.12
CA ASN A 233 -17.57 -13.41 -11.19
C ASN A 233 -16.07 -13.04 -11.20
N ILE A 234 -15.73 -11.75 -11.07
CA ILE A 234 -14.33 -11.32 -10.99
C ILE A 234 -13.64 -11.87 -9.72
N LEU A 235 -14.33 -11.90 -8.59
CA LEU A 235 -13.81 -12.50 -7.36
C LEU A 235 -13.52 -13.99 -7.54
N ILE A 236 -14.40 -14.73 -8.23
CA ILE A 236 -14.19 -16.15 -8.58
C ILE A 236 -12.98 -16.28 -9.51
N GLU A 237 -12.92 -15.49 -10.59
CA GLU A 237 -11.81 -15.49 -11.55
C GLU A 237 -10.46 -15.22 -10.86
N ALA A 238 -10.44 -14.24 -9.96
CA ALA A 238 -9.29 -13.88 -9.13
C ALA A 238 -8.88 -15.01 -8.17
N LEU A 239 -9.78 -15.48 -7.31
CA LEU A 239 -9.42 -16.53 -6.32
C LEU A 239 -9.00 -17.84 -6.99
N THR A 240 -9.53 -18.15 -8.18
CA THR A 240 -9.18 -19.36 -8.94
C THR A 240 -8.03 -19.19 -9.93
N CYS A 241 -7.66 -17.94 -10.26
CA CYS A 241 -6.68 -17.58 -11.29
C CYS A 241 -6.97 -18.20 -12.68
N LYS A 242 -8.26 -18.41 -13.01
CA LYS A 242 -8.68 -19.09 -14.24
C LYS A 242 -8.81 -18.17 -15.45
N ALA A 243 -8.94 -16.86 -15.25
CA ALA A 243 -9.09 -15.93 -16.37
C ALA A 243 -7.72 -15.57 -16.97
N PRO A 244 -7.62 -15.35 -18.31
CA PRO A 244 -6.40 -14.86 -18.98
C PRO A 244 -5.77 -13.65 -18.27
N PHE A 245 -6.63 -12.71 -17.85
CA PHE A 245 -6.25 -11.51 -17.08
C PHE A 245 -5.50 -11.76 -15.78
N PHE A 246 -5.64 -12.95 -15.19
CA PHE A 246 -5.00 -13.34 -13.93
C PHE A 246 -3.98 -14.49 -14.08
N SER A 247 -3.91 -15.11 -15.26
CA SER A 247 -3.07 -16.29 -15.53
C SER A 247 -1.78 -15.97 -16.27
N ASP A 248 -1.72 -14.86 -17.00
CA ASP A 248 -0.48 -14.33 -17.62
C ASP A 248 0.41 -13.57 -16.62
N GLN A 249 0.09 -13.62 -15.32
CA GLN A 249 0.90 -12.99 -14.28
C GLN A 249 1.99 -13.94 -13.80
N SER A 250 3.24 -13.47 -13.85
CA SER A 250 4.43 -14.20 -13.39
C SER A 250 4.41 -14.58 -11.91
N ASN A 251 3.44 -14.06 -11.13
CA ASN A 251 3.33 -14.29 -9.70
C ASN A 251 1.86 -14.50 -9.31
N ILE A 252 1.44 -15.77 -9.25
CA ILE A 252 0.09 -16.18 -8.87
C ILE A 252 -0.06 -16.01 -7.34
N PRO A 253 -1.13 -15.35 -6.83
CA PRO A 253 -1.32 -15.18 -5.40
C PRO A 253 -1.33 -16.51 -4.65
N SER A 254 -0.60 -16.56 -3.54
CA SER A 254 -0.52 -17.73 -2.68
C SER A 254 -1.86 -18.06 -2.02
N LEU A 255 -1.99 -19.29 -1.52
CA LEU A 255 -3.17 -19.71 -0.76
C LEU A 255 -3.47 -18.75 0.41
N LYS A 256 -2.42 -18.32 1.12
CA LYS A 256 -2.54 -17.45 2.29
C LYS A 256 -3.02 -16.05 1.91
N GLU A 257 -2.51 -15.47 0.83
CA GLU A 257 -2.95 -14.15 0.35
C GLU A 257 -4.43 -14.20 -0.08
N LYS A 258 -4.85 -15.26 -0.78
CA LYS A 258 -6.25 -15.48 -1.16
C LYS A 258 -7.16 -15.62 0.06
N GLN A 259 -6.72 -16.36 1.09
CA GLN A 259 -7.44 -16.48 2.36
C GLN A 259 -7.59 -15.12 3.05
N GLN A 260 -6.51 -14.34 3.14
CA GLN A 260 -6.53 -13.01 3.76
C GLN A 260 -7.45 -12.04 3.02
N ALA A 261 -7.41 -12.03 1.69
CA ALA A 261 -8.31 -11.21 0.89
C ALA A 261 -9.79 -11.59 1.12
N ALA A 262 -10.11 -12.89 1.12
CA ALA A 262 -11.46 -13.37 1.38
C ALA A 262 -11.94 -13.03 2.80
N LEU A 263 -11.09 -13.17 3.82
CA LEU A 263 -11.44 -12.81 5.21
C LEU A 263 -11.64 -11.31 5.37
N PHE A 264 -10.81 -10.48 4.73
CA PHE A 264 -10.97 -9.03 4.74
C PHE A 264 -12.31 -8.60 4.11
N ILE A 265 -12.74 -9.25 3.03
CA ILE A 265 -14.06 -9.01 2.45
C ILE A 265 -15.18 -9.38 3.44
N ALA A 266 -15.08 -10.53 4.10
CA ALA A 266 -16.09 -10.98 5.06
C ALA A 266 -16.34 -9.98 6.20
N GLN A 267 -15.28 -9.28 6.65
CA GLN A 267 -15.39 -8.25 7.70
C GLN A 267 -16.34 -7.12 7.34
N SER A 268 -16.56 -6.86 6.04
CA SER A 268 -17.52 -5.85 5.59
C SER A 268 -18.98 -6.29 5.67
N SER A 269 -19.30 -7.55 5.98
CA SER A 269 -20.69 -8.07 5.93
C SER A 269 -21.72 -7.36 6.83
N TYR A 270 -21.26 -6.55 7.78
CA TYR A 270 -22.10 -5.75 8.67
C TYR A 270 -22.27 -4.29 8.21
N THR A 271 -21.60 -3.89 7.13
CA THR A 271 -21.74 -2.56 6.53
C THR A 271 -22.79 -2.56 5.41
N CYS A 272 -23.01 -1.38 4.80
CA CYS A 272 -23.83 -1.24 3.61
C CYS A 272 -23.23 -1.94 2.38
N LYS A 273 -24.08 -2.22 1.39
CA LYS A 273 -23.74 -3.00 0.18
C LYS A 273 -22.73 -2.33 -0.75
N PRO A 274 -22.74 -1.00 -0.96
CA PRO A 274 -21.68 -0.33 -1.69
C PRO A 274 -20.31 -0.48 -1.02
N THR A 275 -20.26 -0.52 0.32
CA THR A 275 -19.01 -0.82 1.05
C THR A 275 -18.54 -2.25 0.80
N TRP A 276 -19.44 -3.24 0.64
CA TRP A 276 -19.03 -4.59 0.26
C TRP A 276 -18.32 -4.60 -1.10
N ALA A 277 -18.87 -3.90 -2.08
CA ALA A 277 -18.26 -3.77 -3.40
C ALA A 277 -16.90 -3.08 -3.34
N GLU A 278 -16.80 -1.97 -2.62
CA GLU A 278 -15.53 -1.25 -2.45
C GLU A 278 -14.48 -2.12 -1.75
N VAL A 279 -14.85 -2.84 -0.69
CA VAL A 279 -13.95 -3.75 0.03
C VAL A 279 -13.53 -4.93 -0.86
N MET A 280 -14.45 -5.51 -1.65
CA MET A 280 -14.11 -6.53 -2.65
C MET A 280 -13.09 -6.00 -3.66
N ILE A 281 -13.34 -4.83 -4.24
CA ILE A 281 -12.46 -4.23 -5.24
C ILE A 281 -11.08 -3.94 -4.63
N ARG A 282 -11.01 -3.38 -3.43
CA ARG A 282 -9.75 -3.15 -2.70
C ARG A 282 -9.01 -4.44 -2.40
N ALA A 283 -9.71 -5.45 -1.91
CA ALA A 283 -9.12 -6.76 -1.60
C ALA A 283 -8.50 -7.37 -2.85
N LEU A 284 -9.22 -7.29 -3.98
CA LEU A 284 -8.77 -7.81 -5.26
C LEU A 284 -7.62 -6.98 -5.85
N ILE A 285 -7.71 -5.64 -5.81
CA ILE A 285 -6.60 -4.77 -6.20
C ILE A 285 -5.37 -5.13 -5.38
N LYS A 286 -5.47 -5.27 -4.06
CA LYS A 286 -4.33 -5.65 -3.21
C LYS A 286 -3.80 -7.05 -3.51
N LEU A 287 -4.71 -8.00 -3.79
CA LEU A 287 -4.34 -9.37 -4.13
C LEU A 287 -3.54 -9.45 -5.44
N TYR A 288 -3.81 -8.53 -6.35
CA TYR A 288 -3.19 -8.44 -7.68
C TYR A 288 -2.32 -7.19 -7.86
N SER A 289 -2.02 -6.44 -6.79
CA SER A 289 -1.16 -5.27 -6.82
C SER A 289 0.29 -5.76 -6.76
N ARG A 290 0.68 -6.46 -7.81
CA ARG A 290 2.07 -6.75 -8.12
C ARG A 290 2.35 -6.18 -9.50
N THR A 291 2.12 -4.88 -9.65
CA THR A 291 2.79 -4.17 -10.74
C THR A 291 4.26 -4.17 -10.36
N ASN A 292 5.09 -4.89 -11.12
CA ASN A 292 6.55 -4.96 -11.02
C ASN A 292 7.23 -3.60 -11.33
N GLN A 293 6.65 -2.51 -10.85
CA GLN A 293 7.09 -1.13 -11.01
C GLN A 293 6.93 -0.47 -9.65
N ALA A 294 8.05 -0.31 -8.94
CA ALA A 294 8.12 0.35 -7.64
C ALA A 294 7.45 1.73 -7.63
N GLN A 295 7.52 2.48 -8.74
CA GLN A 295 6.79 3.74 -8.91
C GLN A 295 5.29 3.56 -8.65
N ASN A 296 4.67 2.52 -9.21
CA ASN A 296 3.26 2.26 -9.01
C ASN A 296 2.93 1.88 -7.57
N GLN A 297 3.85 1.15 -6.90
CA GLN A 297 3.70 0.84 -5.48
C GLN A 297 3.73 2.10 -4.60
N LEU A 298 4.61 3.06 -4.90
CA LEU A 298 4.62 4.37 -4.24
C LEU A 298 3.29 5.11 -4.46
N LEU A 299 2.79 5.11 -5.70
CA LEU A 299 1.50 5.74 -6.03
C LEU A 299 0.32 5.07 -5.30
N LEU A 300 0.35 3.74 -5.07
CA LEU A 300 -0.67 3.05 -4.27
C LEU A 300 -0.67 3.54 -2.81
N TRP A 301 0.50 3.78 -2.22
CA TRP A 301 0.58 4.34 -0.87
C TRP A 301 0.15 5.80 -0.81
N VAL A 302 0.47 6.60 -1.84
CA VAL A 302 -0.04 7.97 -2.00
C VAL A 302 -1.57 7.96 -2.12
N GLN A 303 -2.14 7.05 -2.91
CA GLN A 303 -3.58 6.86 -3.05
C GLN A 303 -4.25 6.55 -1.70
N GLN A 304 -3.68 5.64 -0.91
CA GLN A 304 -4.20 5.30 0.42
C GLN A 304 -4.22 6.52 1.34
N PHE A 305 -3.17 7.35 1.32
CA PHE A 305 -3.13 8.57 2.11
C PHE A 305 -4.17 9.62 1.66
N LYS A 306 -4.39 9.79 0.35
CA LYS A 306 -5.45 10.67 -0.18
C LYS A 306 -6.83 10.25 0.34
N GLU A 307 -7.12 8.95 0.29
CA GLU A 307 -8.40 8.40 0.74
C GLU A 307 -8.57 8.49 2.26
N GLU A 308 -7.54 8.23 3.04
CA GLU A 308 -7.56 8.42 4.50
C GLU A 308 -7.81 9.89 4.87
N THR A 309 -7.19 10.82 4.14
CA THR A 309 -7.43 12.26 4.32
C THR A 309 -8.89 12.63 4.05
N LEU A 310 -9.49 12.06 3.00
CA LEU A 310 -10.90 12.28 2.67
C LEU A 310 -11.86 11.66 3.70
N LEU A 311 -11.56 10.47 4.20
CA LEU A 311 -12.37 9.82 5.25
C LEU A 311 -12.31 10.62 6.56
N ASN A 312 -11.14 11.14 6.95
CA ASN A 312 -11.01 11.98 8.14
C ASN A 312 -11.78 13.30 8.05
N LEU A 313 -12.03 13.82 6.84
CA LEU A 313 -12.91 14.98 6.63
C LEU A 313 -14.39 14.64 6.81
N GLN A 314 -14.78 13.37 6.66
CA GLN A 314 -16.17 12.90 6.76
C GLN A 314 -16.61 12.69 8.21
N ASP A 315 -15.71 12.28 9.10
CA ASP A 315 -15.99 12.10 10.54
C ASP A 315 -16.40 13.43 11.24
N GLY A 316 -16.17 14.59 10.60
CA GLY A 316 -16.64 15.90 11.04
C GLY A 316 -18.01 16.33 10.52
N ALA A 317 -18.65 15.56 9.63
CA ALA A 317 -19.86 15.97 8.89
C ALA A 317 -20.96 14.88 8.82
N ALA A 318 -21.07 14.01 9.82
CA ALA A 318 -22.05 12.93 9.87
C ALA A 318 -23.47 13.41 10.29
N ASN A 319 -24.10 14.28 9.51
CA ASN A 319 -25.50 14.72 9.71
C ASN A 319 -26.31 14.70 8.39
N GLU A 320 -26.29 13.60 7.63
CA GLU A 320 -27.06 13.56 6.38
C GLU A 320 -27.62 12.19 5.98
N TYR A 321 -28.40 11.57 6.86
CA TYR A 321 -29.18 10.37 6.48
C TYR A 321 -30.67 10.40 6.87
N GLU A 322 -31.18 11.52 7.40
CA GLU A 322 -32.62 11.64 7.67
C GLU A 322 -33.48 11.86 6.40
N SER A 323 -32.90 12.26 5.26
CA SER A 323 -33.66 12.68 4.07
C SER A 323 -33.89 11.61 2.99
N ILE A 324 -33.04 10.57 2.91
CA ILE A 324 -33.15 9.54 1.86
C ILE A 324 -34.28 8.52 2.16
N GLY A 325 -34.73 8.43 3.41
CA GLY A 325 -35.83 7.56 3.84
C GLY A 325 -37.24 7.95 3.36
N GLN A 326 -37.39 9.01 2.54
CA GLN A 326 -38.71 9.55 2.18
C GLN A 326 -39.17 9.34 0.73
N LYS A 327 -38.56 8.45 -0.06
CA LYS A 327 -39.17 7.99 -1.33
C LYS A 327 -39.79 6.60 -1.16
N LYS A 328 -41.02 6.58 -0.65
CA LYS A 328 -41.84 5.36 -0.57
C LYS A 328 -42.40 5.02 -1.95
N THR A 329 -41.89 3.95 -2.56
CA THR A 329 -42.53 3.31 -3.73
C THR A 329 -43.46 2.18 -3.26
N PRO A 330 -44.40 1.70 -4.10
CA PRO A 330 -45.39 0.69 -3.71
C PRO A 330 -44.80 -0.65 -3.22
N ASN A 331 -43.53 -0.92 -3.52
CA ASN A 331 -42.82 -2.16 -3.13
C ASN A 331 -41.85 -1.97 -1.96
N TYR A 332 -41.92 -0.85 -1.23
CA TYR A 332 -41.07 -0.57 -0.06
C TYR A 332 -41.52 -1.41 1.14
N THR A 333 -40.68 -2.37 1.57
CA THR A 333 -40.99 -3.26 2.70
C THR A 333 -40.35 -2.78 4.01
N LYS A 334 -40.95 -3.15 5.15
CA LYS A 334 -40.44 -2.83 6.50
C LYS A 334 -39.03 -3.41 6.75
N SER A 335 -38.68 -4.50 6.07
CA SER A 335 -37.35 -5.12 6.13
C SER A 335 -36.27 -4.26 5.44
N ILE A 336 -36.61 -3.63 4.31
CA ILE A 336 -35.74 -2.69 3.59
C ILE A 336 -35.57 -1.40 4.40
N GLU A 337 -36.63 -0.91 5.05
CA GLU A 337 -36.57 0.26 5.94
C GLU A 337 -35.65 0.02 7.14
N ILE A 338 -35.74 -1.15 7.78
CA ILE A 338 -34.90 -1.51 8.93
C ILE A 338 -33.44 -1.71 8.49
N ALA A 339 -33.20 -2.35 7.34
CA ALA A 339 -31.85 -2.52 6.79
C ALA A 339 -31.21 -1.16 6.47
N LEU A 340 -31.93 -0.23 5.84
CA LEU A 340 -31.43 1.11 5.51
C LEU A 340 -31.17 1.97 6.76
N LYS A 341 -32.01 1.86 7.80
CA LYS A 341 -31.79 2.56 9.08
C LYS A 341 -30.56 2.03 9.83
N GLN A 342 -30.38 0.72 9.87
CA GLN A 342 -29.18 0.10 10.45
C GLN A 342 -27.91 0.37 9.62
N GLU A 343 -28.05 0.51 8.29
CA GLU A 343 -26.95 0.86 7.37
C GLU A 343 -26.52 2.34 7.49
N ALA A 344 -27.45 3.25 7.83
CA ALA A 344 -27.17 4.67 8.08
C ALA A 344 -26.35 4.91 9.37
N GLU A 345 -26.42 3.98 10.32
CA GLU A 345 -25.78 4.09 11.65
C GLU A 345 -24.34 3.54 11.70
N ALA A 346 -23.82 2.93 10.63
CA ALA A 346 -22.49 2.30 10.60
C ALA A 346 -21.36 3.30 10.25
N SER A 347 -20.31 3.33 11.08
CA SER A 347 -19.22 4.32 11.12
C SER A 347 -18.23 4.34 9.93
N LEU A 348 -18.56 3.75 8.78
CA LEU A 348 -17.66 3.69 7.62
C LEU A 348 -18.46 3.74 6.33
N GLN A 349 -18.85 4.95 5.93
CA GLN A 349 -19.66 5.18 4.74
C GLN A 349 -18.82 5.73 3.59
N TRP A 350 -18.38 4.83 2.72
CA TRP A 350 -17.67 5.14 1.47
C TRP A 350 -18.49 5.99 0.49
N HIS A 351 -19.78 6.26 0.78
CA HIS A 351 -20.68 7.00 -0.09
C HIS A 351 -20.18 8.43 -0.35
N ILE A 352 -19.81 9.17 0.69
CA ILE A 352 -19.32 10.55 0.52
C ILE A 352 -18.00 10.53 -0.26
N LEU A 353 -17.14 9.54 -0.01
CA LEU A 353 -15.90 9.39 -0.77
C LEU A 353 -16.19 9.11 -2.26
N ASN A 354 -17.15 8.24 -2.55
CA ASN A 354 -17.56 7.92 -3.90
C ASN A 354 -18.21 9.10 -4.61
N THR A 355 -18.96 9.96 -3.91
CA THR A 355 -19.45 11.24 -4.46
C THR A 355 -18.29 12.14 -4.87
N ILE A 356 -17.28 12.31 -4.01
CA ILE A 356 -16.09 13.13 -4.32
C ILE A 356 -15.30 12.51 -5.47
N LYS A 357 -15.06 11.20 -5.43
CA LYS A 357 -14.36 10.48 -6.50
C LYS A 357 -15.11 10.60 -7.83
N TYR A 358 -16.43 10.60 -7.82
CA TYR A 358 -17.24 10.76 -9.03
C TYR A 358 -17.05 12.14 -9.69
N PHE A 359 -17.12 13.22 -8.91
CA PHE A 359 -17.02 14.58 -9.45
C PHE A 359 -15.57 15.09 -9.62
N TYR A 360 -14.68 14.71 -8.71
CA TYR A 360 -13.33 15.27 -8.58
C TYR A 360 -12.22 14.22 -8.52
N GLY A 361 -12.54 12.92 -8.65
CA GLY A 361 -11.56 11.85 -8.52
C GLY A 361 -10.43 11.96 -9.54
N GLU A 362 -10.74 12.25 -10.80
CA GLU A 362 -9.73 12.44 -11.85
C GLU A 362 -8.84 13.66 -11.55
N LYS A 363 -9.41 14.78 -11.06
CA LYS A 363 -8.66 15.98 -10.64
C LYS A 363 -7.66 15.66 -9.53
N PHE A 364 -8.06 14.81 -8.58
CA PHE A 364 -7.25 14.45 -7.42
C PHE A 364 -6.45 13.16 -7.60
N GLY A 365 -6.41 12.58 -8.81
CA GLY A 365 -5.68 11.35 -9.07
C GLY A 365 -6.14 10.18 -8.20
N LEU A 366 -7.45 10.10 -7.93
CA LEU A 366 -8.08 8.99 -7.23
C LEU A 366 -8.49 7.91 -8.23
N VAL A 367 -8.43 6.64 -7.81
CA VAL A 367 -8.95 5.52 -8.58
C VAL A 367 -10.48 5.68 -8.72
N THR A 368 -10.99 5.72 -9.96
CA THR A 368 -12.42 5.98 -10.28
C THR A 368 -13.06 4.91 -11.15
N GLU A 369 -12.30 3.91 -11.58
CA GLU A 369 -12.74 2.89 -12.53
C GLU A 369 -13.93 2.08 -12.01
N HIS A 370 -14.00 1.86 -10.70
CA HIS A 370 -15.13 1.21 -10.03
C HIS A 370 -16.41 2.04 -10.04
N LEU A 371 -16.33 3.35 -10.28
CA LEU A 371 -17.49 4.25 -10.38
C LEU A 371 -18.11 4.27 -11.79
N LYS A 372 -17.48 3.58 -12.75
CA LYS A 372 -17.92 3.56 -14.15
C LYS A 372 -18.68 2.26 -14.46
N GLY A 373 -19.53 2.32 -15.47
CA GLY A 373 -20.26 1.16 -16.00
C GLY A 373 -21.15 0.46 -14.95
N ASN A 374 -21.20 -0.87 -15.00
CA ASN A 374 -22.12 -1.67 -14.19
C ASN A 374 -21.85 -1.58 -12.67
N VAL A 375 -20.60 -1.35 -12.27
CA VAL A 375 -20.20 -1.26 -10.86
C VAL A 375 -20.55 0.11 -10.28
N GLY A 376 -20.54 1.15 -11.12
CA GLY A 376 -20.95 2.52 -10.78
C GLY A 376 -22.36 2.59 -10.21
N TYR A 377 -23.31 1.84 -10.76
CA TYR A 377 -24.70 1.80 -10.26
C TYR A 377 -24.78 1.40 -8.77
N LEU A 378 -23.92 0.49 -8.33
CA LEU A 378 -23.87 0.04 -6.94
C LEU A 378 -23.06 1.00 -6.06
N THR A 379 -21.87 1.39 -6.50
CA THR A 379 -20.98 2.24 -5.70
C THR A 379 -21.50 3.66 -5.53
N LEU A 380 -22.37 4.11 -6.44
CA LEU A 380 -22.99 5.44 -6.44
C LEU A 380 -24.46 5.43 -5.94
N ARG A 381 -25.08 4.27 -5.71
CA ARG A 381 -26.52 4.19 -5.35
C ARG A 381 -26.92 5.01 -4.13
N GLN A 382 -26.04 5.04 -3.13
CA GLN A 382 -26.24 5.73 -1.86
C GLN A 382 -25.52 7.09 -1.81
N THR A 383 -25.16 7.62 -2.99
CA THR A 383 -24.53 8.93 -3.14
C THR A 383 -25.55 9.97 -3.59
N SER A 384 -25.27 11.24 -3.32
CA SER A 384 -26.11 12.37 -3.69
C SER A 384 -25.87 12.86 -5.13
N ILE A 385 -25.17 12.11 -5.98
CA ILE A 385 -24.73 12.56 -7.32
C ILE A 385 -25.86 13.00 -8.27
N HIS A 386 -27.08 12.50 -8.06
CA HIS A 386 -28.25 12.83 -8.89
C HIS A 386 -29.11 13.96 -8.29
N THR A 387 -28.69 14.52 -7.15
CA THR A 387 -29.36 15.64 -6.48
C THR A 387 -28.58 16.93 -6.75
N ASN A 388 -29.22 18.09 -6.60
CA ASN A 388 -28.52 19.37 -6.69
C ASN A 388 -27.55 19.60 -5.52
N GLU A 389 -27.85 19.02 -4.35
CA GLU A 389 -27.03 19.14 -3.13
C GLU A 389 -25.71 18.34 -3.21
N GLY A 390 -25.68 17.26 -3.98
CA GLY A 390 -24.49 16.40 -4.12
C GLY A 390 -23.28 17.11 -4.73
N PRO A 391 -23.42 17.77 -5.90
CA PRO A 391 -22.36 18.59 -6.49
C PRO A 391 -21.87 19.70 -5.54
N GLU A 392 -22.77 20.40 -4.85
CA GLU A 392 -22.42 21.50 -3.94
C GLU A 392 -21.57 21.00 -2.76
N LYS A 393 -22.02 19.92 -2.08
CA LYS A 393 -21.26 19.31 -0.97
C LYS A 393 -19.94 18.70 -1.44
N ALA A 394 -19.93 18.07 -2.61
CA ALA A 394 -18.70 17.53 -3.19
C ALA A 394 -17.70 18.65 -3.49
N GLN A 395 -18.17 19.82 -3.94
CA GLN A 395 -17.34 20.98 -4.18
C GLN A 395 -16.73 21.52 -2.87
N GLU A 396 -17.54 21.67 -1.81
CA GLU A 396 -17.06 22.11 -0.50
C GLU A 396 -15.99 21.17 0.06
N LEU A 397 -16.28 19.86 0.06
CA LEU A 397 -15.34 18.83 0.50
C LEU A 397 -14.08 18.78 -0.38
N ALA A 398 -14.21 19.00 -1.68
CA ALA A 398 -13.08 19.05 -2.61
C ALA A 398 -12.14 20.23 -2.28
N VAL A 399 -12.68 21.42 -1.97
CA VAL A 399 -11.88 22.58 -1.57
C VAL A 399 -11.16 22.33 -0.24
N LEU A 400 -11.86 21.76 0.74
CA LEU A 400 -11.27 21.40 2.03
C LEU A 400 -10.18 20.34 1.89
N PHE A 401 -10.45 19.30 1.11
CA PHE A 401 -9.49 18.25 0.80
C PHE A 401 -8.25 18.81 0.11
N GLU A 402 -8.41 19.61 -0.94
CA GLU A 402 -7.30 20.17 -1.70
C GLU A 402 -6.38 21.00 -0.79
N SER A 403 -6.97 21.89 0.04
CA SER A 403 -6.22 22.68 1.02
C SER A 403 -5.47 21.83 2.05
N LEU A 404 -6.16 20.84 2.63
CA LEU A 404 -5.57 19.95 3.64
C LEU A 404 -4.48 19.05 3.05
N TYR A 405 -4.72 18.48 1.87
CA TYR A 405 -3.79 17.59 1.19
C TYR A 405 -2.52 18.36 0.80
N LEU A 406 -2.65 19.52 0.16
CA LEU A 406 -1.50 20.33 -0.27
C LEU A 406 -0.56 20.73 0.88
N SER A 407 -1.12 20.96 2.08
CA SER A 407 -0.37 21.29 3.28
C SER A 407 0.19 20.08 4.04
N SER A 408 -0.09 18.85 3.59
CA SER A 408 0.22 17.61 4.32
C SER A 408 1.45 16.85 3.77
N GLY A 409 2.38 17.51 3.08
CA GLY A 409 3.53 16.85 2.45
C GLY A 409 4.37 15.98 3.40
N ASN A 410 4.70 16.48 4.59
CA ASN A 410 5.45 15.68 5.59
C ASN A 410 4.62 14.51 6.16
N LYS A 411 3.31 14.69 6.35
CA LYS A 411 2.43 13.60 6.80
C LYS A 411 2.32 12.50 5.73
N LEU A 412 2.29 12.88 4.45
CA LEU A 412 2.35 11.94 3.34
C LEU A 412 3.64 11.11 3.39
N ILE A 413 4.81 11.76 3.54
CA ILE A 413 6.11 11.07 3.65
C ILE A 413 6.08 10.04 4.78
N GLU A 414 5.63 10.44 5.97
CA GLU A 414 5.55 9.54 7.13
C GLU A 414 4.62 8.35 6.89
N ASN A 415 3.46 8.57 6.26
CA ASN A 415 2.50 7.51 5.96
C ASN A 415 3.03 6.53 4.91
N VAL A 416 3.67 7.04 3.85
CA VAL A 416 4.31 6.19 2.84
C VAL A 416 5.46 5.38 3.45
N PHE A 417 6.27 5.99 4.31
CA PHE A 417 7.35 5.29 5.01
C PHE A 417 6.82 4.19 5.96
N LYS A 418 5.76 4.47 6.72
CA LYS A 418 5.10 3.45 7.56
C LYS A 418 4.50 2.32 6.72
N ALA A 419 3.98 2.62 5.54
CA ALA A 419 3.45 1.62 4.61
C ALA A 419 4.57 0.74 4.06
N PHE A 420 5.71 1.34 3.68
CA PHE A 420 6.93 0.62 3.29
C PHE A 420 7.43 -0.32 4.39
N GLN A 421 7.52 0.14 5.64
CA GLN A 421 7.96 -0.68 6.78
C GLN A 421 7.03 -1.89 7.05
N LYS A 422 5.75 -1.79 6.70
CA LYS A 422 4.75 -2.86 6.87
C LYS A 422 4.65 -3.80 5.67
N ALA A 423 5.27 -3.46 4.55
CA ALA A 423 5.25 -4.28 3.34
C ALA A 423 6.09 -5.55 3.52
N ASP A 424 5.84 -6.56 2.69
CA ASP A 424 6.67 -7.75 2.62
C ASP A 424 8.07 -7.45 2.03
N SER A 425 9.01 -8.37 2.23
CA SER A 425 10.41 -8.20 1.81
C SER A 425 10.58 -8.05 0.31
N GLU A 426 9.73 -8.68 -0.50
CA GLU A 426 9.75 -8.57 -1.97
C GLU A 426 9.41 -7.13 -2.38
N THR A 427 8.34 -6.57 -1.81
CA THR A 427 7.93 -5.18 -2.04
C THR A 427 8.97 -4.17 -1.53
N GLN A 428 9.58 -4.43 -0.38
CA GLN A 428 10.64 -3.57 0.16
C GLN A 428 11.87 -3.55 -0.75
N THR A 429 12.29 -4.74 -1.22
CA THR A 429 13.41 -4.90 -2.16
C THR A 429 13.12 -4.20 -3.48
N LEU A 430 11.90 -4.34 -4.01
CA LEU A 430 11.46 -3.66 -5.24
C LEU A 430 11.62 -2.14 -5.15
N VAL A 431 11.19 -1.52 -4.04
CA VAL A 431 11.28 -0.07 -3.84
C VAL A 431 12.74 0.37 -3.60
N ARG A 432 13.53 -0.45 -2.91
CA ARG A 432 14.97 -0.24 -2.72
C ARG A 432 15.73 -0.24 -4.04
N ASP A 433 15.52 -1.25 -4.87
CA ASP A 433 16.14 -1.38 -6.20
C ASP A 433 15.77 -0.19 -7.08
N PHE A 434 14.52 0.25 -7.02
CA PHE A 434 14.08 1.42 -7.76
C PHE A 434 14.76 2.72 -7.33
N ALA A 435 15.01 2.92 -6.04
CA ALA A 435 15.78 4.06 -5.56
C ALA A 435 17.23 4.02 -6.07
N LEU A 436 17.86 2.84 -6.13
CA LEU A 436 19.17 2.66 -6.75
C LEU A 436 19.15 2.97 -8.25
N ASP A 437 18.15 2.46 -8.97
CA ASP A 437 17.98 2.72 -10.42
C ASP A 437 17.75 4.22 -10.70
N ILE A 438 16.96 4.92 -9.88
CA ILE A 438 16.78 6.38 -10.00
C ILE A 438 18.11 7.12 -9.79
N LEU A 439 18.87 6.79 -8.75
CA LEU A 439 20.16 7.43 -8.51
C LEU A 439 21.16 7.16 -9.63
N LYS A 440 21.16 5.93 -10.15
CA LYS A 440 22.01 5.52 -11.27
C LYS A 440 21.75 6.39 -12.51
N GLU A 441 20.48 6.60 -12.85
CA GLU A 441 20.07 7.45 -13.98
C GLU A 441 20.33 8.94 -13.70
N ALA A 442 20.07 9.41 -12.48
CA ALA A 442 20.28 10.82 -12.09
C ALA A 442 21.76 11.21 -12.13
N LEU A 443 22.66 10.33 -11.69
CA LEU A 443 24.10 10.55 -11.69
C LEU A 443 24.76 10.40 -13.07
N GLN A 444 24.11 9.68 -13.99
CA GLN A 444 24.67 9.34 -15.31
C GLN A 444 26.04 8.63 -15.25
N LEU A 445 26.35 7.97 -14.13
CA LEU A 445 27.60 7.23 -13.87
C LEU A 445 27.29 5.78 -13.48
N GLY A 446 26.37 5.15 -14.22
CA GLY A 446 25.82 3.85 -13.85
C GLY A 446 26.75 2.64 -14.01
N ASP A 447 27.93 2.84 -14.61
CA ASP A 447 29.03 1.87 -14.66
C ASP A 447 29.96 1.95 -13.43
N THR A 448 29.77 2.97 -12.56
CA THR A 448 30.54 3.19 -11.32
C THR A 448 29.76 2.79 -10.06
N ASP A 449 30.44 2.66 -8.92
CA ASP A 449 29.84 2.46 -7.60
C ASP A 449 29.29 3.75 -6.94
N ALA A 450 29.41 4.91 -7.59
CA ALA A 450 29.00 6.22 -7.02
C ALA A 450 27.54 6.27 -6.55
N HIS A 451 26.62 5.67 -7.32
CA HIS A 451 25.21 5.61 -6.97
C HIS A 451 24.95 4.74 -5.74
N VAL A 452 25.75 3.70 -5.52
CA VAL A 452 25.68 2.82 -4.33
C VAL A 452 26.21 3.55 -3.09
N ASP A 453 27.27 4.33 -3.24
CA ASP A 453 27.84 5.12 -2.15
C ASP A 453 26.88 6.21 -1.69
N ILE A 454 26.29 6.96 -2.63
CA ILE A 454 25.27 7.98 -2.33
C ILE A 454 24.03 7.33 -1.70
N PHE A 455 23.57 6.20 -2.24
CA PHE A 455 22.45 5.44 -1.68
C PHE A 455 22.72 5.04 -0.22
N SER A 456 23.90 4.47 0.04
CA SER A 456 24.29 4.01 1.38
C SER A 456 24.45 5.17 2.35
N LYS A 457 24.93 6.32 1.89
CA LYS A 457 25.12 7.52 2.70
C LYS A 457 23.80 8.14 3.16
N PHE A 458 22.84 8.29 2.26
CA PHE A 458 21.63 9.07 2.53
C PHE A 458 20.38 8.23 2.81
N PHE A 459 20.25 7.08 2.17
CA PHE A 459 18.98 6.37 2.09
C PHE A 459 18.93 5.09 2.90
N VAL A 460 20.05 4.60 3.42
CA VAL A 460 20.08 3.35 4.18
C VAL A 460 20.08 3.63 5.68
N ASP A 461 19.23 2.92 6.40
CA ASP A 461 19.30 2.86 7.86
C ASP A 461 20.44 1.91 8.29
N ALA A 462 21.33 2.40 9.16
CA ALA A 462 22.51 1.65 9.58
C ALA A 462 22.18 0.38 10.38
N GLU A 463 21.00 0.32 11.03
CA GLU A 463 20.58 -0.81 11.85
C GLU A 463 19.80 -1.83 11.04
N THR A 464 18.89 -1.39 10.16
CA THR A 464 18.03 -2.31 9.40
C THR A 464 18.58 -2.69 8.03
N SER A 465 19.53 -1.92 7.50
CA SER A 465 20.00 -2.03 6.11
C SER A 465 18.90 -1.83 5.04
N ASP A 466 17.75 -1.28 5.44
CA ASP A 466 16.62 -0.93 4.57
C ASP A 466 16.59 0.57 4.27
N LEU A 467 15.69 0.99 3.37
CA LEU A 467 15.44 2.40 3.11
C LEU A 467 14.98 3.11 4.40
N ASN A 468 15.63 4.21 4.73
CA ASN A 468 15.20 5.15 5.74
C ASN A 468 14.15 6.14 5.17
N ILE A 469 13.62 7.01 6.03
CA ILE A 469 12.61 7.99 5.64
C ILE A 469 13.10 8.96 4.55
N MET A 470 14.39 9.31 4.51
CA MET A 470 14.96 10.19 3.49
C MET A 470 14.99 9.53 2.11
N GLY A 471 15.21 8.21 2.05
CA GLY A 471 15.04 7.44 0.81
C GLY A 471 13.62 7.54 0.24
N ILE A 472 12.60 7.42 1.10
CA ILE A 472 11.21 7.63 0.70
C ILE A 472 10.95 9.08 0.28
N THR A 473 11.47 10.06 1.01
CA THR A 473 11.37 11.48 0.66
C THR A 473 11.94 11.73 -0.74
N TYR A 474 13.15 11.24 -1.02
CA TYR A 474 13.77 11.40 -2.33
C TYR A 474 12.97 10.72 -3.43
N LEU A 475 12.47 9.50 -3.20
CA LEU A 475 11.63 8.81 -4.17
C LEU A 475 10.37 9.61 -4.51
N LEU A 476 9.65 10.12 -3.51
CA LEU A 476 8.45 10.95 -3.70
C LEU A 476 8.76 12.26 -4.42
N TYR A 477 9.93 12.85 -4.17
CA TYR A 477 10.42 14.04 -4.88
C TYR A 477 10.75 13.73 -6.34
N ALA A 478 11.48 12.63 -6.61
CA ALA A 478 11.90 12.23 -7.94
C ALA A 478 10.72 11.88 -8.87
N ILE A 479 9.64 11.30 -8.32
CA ILE A 479 8.40 11.07 -9.06
C ILE A 479 7.51 12.32 -9.15
N GLY A 480 7.91 13.43 -8.55
CA GLY A 480 7.25 14.73 -8.63
C GLY A 480 6.08 14.95 -7.67
N ILE A 481 5.80 14.04 -6.73
CA ILE A 481 4.65 14.15 -5.82
C ILE A 481 4.83 15.25 -4.78
N ILE A 482 6.06 15.45 -4.31
CA ILE A 482 6.39 16.48 -3.31
C ILE A 482 7.46 17.43 -3.84
N GLU A 483 7.50 18.63 -3.27
CA GLU A 483 8.53 19.62 -3.51
C GLU A 483 8.98 20.29 -2.20
N PRO A 484 10.24 20.75 -2.12
CA PRO A 484 10.73 21.48 -0.95
C PRO A 484 9.88 22.72 -0.65
N VAL A 485 9.58 22.96 0.64
CA VAL A 485 9.05 24.26 1.06
C VAL A 485 10.18 25.29 0.92
N GLN A 486 9.87 26.41 0.24
CA GLN A 486 10.82 27.51 0.02
C GLN A 486 11.14 28.29 1.30
#